data_AF-A0A5J9UDJ9-F1
#
_entry.id   AF-A0A5J9UDJ9-F1
#
_cell.length_a   1.000
_cell.length_b   1.000
_cell.length_c   1.000
_cell.angle_alpha   90.00
_cell.angle_beta   90.00
_cell.angle_gamma   90.00
#
_symmetry.space_group_name_H-M   'P 1'
#
loop_
_entity.id
_entity.type
_entity.pdbx_description
1 polymer ?
#
loop_
_entity_poly.entity_id
_entity_poly.type
_entity_poly.pdbx_seq_one_letter_code
_entity_poly.pdbx_strand_id
1 'polypeptide(L)' 'MAPTSSNASTKLSMKLLVDTKAGRVLYAEAGKDVVDFLFSLLTMPVGAVVRILSKDAMVGSIGNLYGTTAA' A
#
# COMPACT_ATOMS: atom_id res chain seq x y z
N MET A 1 -18.52 5.44 29.91
CA MET A 1 -17.50 6.12 29.08
C MET A 1 -17.65 5.62 27.66
N ALA A 2 -18.16 6.45 26.75
CA ALA A 2 -18.21 6.09 25.34
C ALA A 2 -16.81 6.18 24.75
N PRO A 3 -16.37 5.24 23.89
CA PRO A 3 -15.17 5.45 23.10
C PRO A 3 -15.47 6.58 22.11
N THR A 4 -14.83 7.74 22.31
CA THR A 4 -14.76 8.78 21.29
C THR A 4 -13.91 8.23 20.16
N SER A 5 -14.54 7.61 19.17
CA SER A 5 -13.90 7.27 17.90
C SER A 5 -13.52 8.58 17.20
N SER A 6 -12.32 9.09 17.50
CA SER A 6 -11.71 10.11 16.66
C SER A 6 -11.42 9.44 15.33
N ASN A 7 -12.24 9.70 14.32
CA ASN A 7 -11.88 9.51 12.92
C ASN A 7 -10.75 10.50 12.58
N ALA A 8 -9.57 10.28 13.16
CA ALA A 8 -8.36 10.93 12.73
C ALA A 8 -8.05 10.31 11.37
N SER A 9 -8.37 11.03 10.30
CA SER A 9 -7.89 10.70 8.96
C SER A 9 -6.37 10.76 9.01
N THR A 10 -5.71 9.61 9.15
CA THR A 10 -4.24 9.53 9.17
C THR A 10 -3.76 9.92 7.78
N LYS A 11 -3.36 11.17 7.62
CA LYS A 11 -2.84 11.69 6.36
C LYS A 11 -1.42 11.15 6.16
N LEU A 12 -1.31 10.11 5.35
CA LEU A 12 -0.03 9.59 4.88
C LEU A 12 0.62 10.62 3.96
N SER A 13 1.87 11.01 4.25
CA SER A 13 2.65 11.93 3.43
C SER A 13 4.07 11.41 3.28
N MET A 14 4.65 11.61 2.09
CA MET A 14 6.01 11.19 1.74
C MET A 14 6.67 12.29 0.90
N LYS A 15 7.99 12.40 1.00
CA LYS A 15 8.77 13.32 0.19
C LYS A 15 9.53 12.53 -0.87
N LEU A 16 9.29 12.88 -2.14
CA LEU A 16 9.89 12.17 -3.27
C LEU A 16 10.98 13.05 -3.88
N LEU A 17 12.13 12.43 -4.15
CA LEU A 17 13.16 13.02 -5.00
C LEU A 17 12.96 12.49 -6.42
N VAL A 18 12.57 13.38 -7.33
CA VAL A 18 12.20 13.03 -8.70
C VAL A 18 13.20 13.62 -9.67
N ASP A 19 13.75 12.78 -10.54
CA ASP A 19 14.41 13.22 -11.76
C ASP A 19 13.34 13.53 -12.80
N THR A 20 13.04 14.81 -12.97
CA THR A 20 12.01 15.28 -13.90
C THR A 20 12.43 15.15 -15.36
N LYS A 21 13.73 15.09 -15.65
CA LYS A 21 14.24 14.90 -17.03
C LYS A 21 14.08 13.47 -17.47
N ALA A 22 14.40 12.52 -16.59
CA ALA A 22 14.21 11.10 -16.85
C ALA A 22 12.81 10.57 -16.50
N GLY A 23 11.95 11.42 -15.90
CA GLY A 23 10.58 11.06 -15.53
C GLY A 23 10.49 9.98 -14.45
N ARG A 24 11.43 9.93 -13.50
CA ARG A 24 11.51 8.84 -12.51
C ARG A 24 11.75 9.33 -11.09
N VAL A 25 11.21 8.58 -10.12
CA VAL A 25 11.49 8.78 -8.70
C VAL A 25 12.81 8.09 -8.36
N LEU A 26 13.74 8.84 -7.77
CA LEU A 26 15.04 8.32 -7.33
C LEU A 26 14.98 7.83 -5.88
N TYR A 27 14.30 8.58 -5.00
CA TYR A 27 14.17 8.26 -3.59
C TYR A 27 12.80 8.71 -3.04
N ALA A 28 12.32 8.01 -2.02
CA ALA A 28 11.14 8.42 -1.25
C ALA A 28 11.48 8.36 0.25
N GLU A 29 11.40 9.50 0.91
CA GLU A 29 11.51 9.63 2.37
C GLU A 29 10.10 9.62 2.97
N ALA A 30 9.89 8.80 3.98
CA ALA A 30 8.58 8.59 4.58
C ALA A 30 8.67 8.43 6.09
N GLY A 31 7.65 8.92 6.79
CA GLY A 31 7.51 8.71 8.23
C GLY A 31 7.11 7.28 8.56
N LYS A 32 7.27 6.92 9.85
CA LYS A 32 6.98 5.58 10.38
C LYS A 32 5.60 5.05 9.99
N ASP A 33 4.57 5.89 10.07
CA ASP A 33 3.18 5.46 9.79
C ASP A 33 3.00 4.95 8.36
N VAL A 34 3.70 5.55 7.40
CA VAL A 34 3.67 5.10 6.00
C VAL A 34 4.43 3.79 5.83
N VAL A 35 5.60 3.70 6.45
CA VAL A 35 6.44 2.50 6.39
C VAL A 35 5.71 1.31 7.02
N ASP A 36 5.16 1.49 8.21
CA ASP A 36 4.35 0.49 8.91
C ASP A 36 3.13 0.08 8.08
N PHE A 37 2.45 1.04 7.45
CA PHE A 37 1.34 0.74 6.54
C PHE A 37 1.79 -0.15 5.37
N LEU A 38 2.89 0.20 4.68
CA LEU A 38 3.42 -0.62 3.58
C LEU A 38 3.81 -2.03 4.04
N PHE A 39 4.48 -2.15 5.19
CA PHE A 39 4.81 -3.46 5.76
C PHE A 39 3.55 -4.25 6.14
N SER A 40 2.53 -3.60 6.70
CA SER A 40 1.27 -4.26 7.05
C SER A 40 0.59 -4.86 5.81
N LEU A 41 0.66 -4.18 4.66
CA LEU A 41 0.17 -4.72 3.39
C LEU A 41 0.96 -5.95 2.93
N LEU A 42 2.28 -5.96 3.15
CA LEU A 42 3.14 -7.11 2.82
C LEU A 42 2.91 -8.31 3.76
N THR A 43 2.49 -8.07 5.00
CA THR A 43 2.12 -9.13 5.95
C THR A 43 0.71 -9.67 5.73
N MET A 44 -0.13 -8.97 4.98
CA MET A 44 -1.47 -9.47 4.70
C MET A 44 -1.42 -10.72 3.81
N PRO A 45 -2.22 -11.76 4.11
CA PRO A 45 -2.37 -12.89 3.22
C PRO A 45 -2.85 -12.40 1.84
N VAL A 46 -2.16 -12.81 0.77
CA VAL A 46 -2.47 -12.39 -0.60
C VAL A 46 -3.94 -12.68 -0.93
N GLY A 47 -4.48 -13.82 -0.50
CA GLY A 47 -5.91 -14.16 -0.70
C GLY A 47 -6.89 -13.19 -0.01
N ALA A 48 -6.51 -12.55 1.10
CA ALA A 48 -7.33 -11.52 1.73
C ALA A 48 -7.29 -10.21 0.94
N VAL A 49 -6.12 -9.83 0.43
CA VAL A 49 -5.94 -8.64 -0.42
C VAL A 49 -6.75 -8.78 -1.71
N VAL A 50 -6.73 -9.94 -2.36
CA VAL A 50 -7.54 -10.23 -3.56
C VAL A 50 -9.04 -10.12 -3.29
N ARG A 51 -9.50 -10.46 -2.08
CA ARG A 51 -10.91 -10.34 -1.70
C ARG A 51 -11.33 -8.89 -1.46
N ILE A 52 -10.41 -8.04 -1.03
CA ILE A 52 -10.65 -6.62 -0.75
C ILE A 52 -10.52 -5.79 -2.04
N LEU A 53 -9.58 -6.13 -2.92
CA LEU A 53 -9.41 -5.47 -4.21
C LEU A 53 -10.47 -6.01 -5.19
N SER A 54 -11.31 -5.11 -5.73
CA SER A 54 -12.20 -5.48 -6.85
C SER A 54 -11.41 -6.01 -8.04
N LYS A 55 -12.04 -6.85 -8.88
CA LYS A 55 -11.38 -7.49 -10.04
C LYS A 55 -10.74 -6.47 -11.00
N ASP A 56 -11.30 -5.26 -11.09
CA ASP A 56 -10.75 -4.14 -11.88
C ASP A 56 -9.61 -3.39 -11.17
N ALA A 57 -9.50 -3.50 -9.85
CA ALA A 57 -8.43 -2.91 -9.04
C ALA A 57 -7.22 -3.84 -8.89
N MET A 58 -7.36 -5.12 -9.25
CA MET A 58 -6.30 -6.13 -9.23
C MET A 58 -5.38 -5.99 -10.45
N VAL A 59 -4.72 -4.83 -10.59
CA VAL A 59 -3.84 -4.53 -11.72
C VAL A 59 -2.38 -4.85 -11.37
N GLY A 60 -1.62 -5.37 -12.36
CA GLY A 60 -0.19 -5.60 -12.24
C GLY A 60 0.19 -6.85 -11.45
N SER A 61 1.23 -6.75 -10.63
CA SER A 61 1.92 -7.91 -10.05
C SER A 61 1.12 -8.67 -8.98
N ILE A 62 0.15 -8.04 -8.31
CA ILE A 62 -0.69 -8.70 -7.29
C ILE A 62 -1.49 -9.85 -7.90
N GLY A 63 -2.01 -9.67 -9.12
CA GLY A 63 -2.69 -10.73 -9.86
C GLY A 63 -1.79 -11.94 -10.10
N ASN A 64 -0.54 -11.66 -10.46
CA ASN A 64 0.46 -12.67 -10.73
C ASN A 64 0.86 -13.43 -9.46
N LEU A 65 1.02 -12.74 -8.32
CA LEU A 65 1.37 -13.34 -7.03
C LEU A 65 0.27 -14.28 -6.49
N TYR A 66 -1.00 -13.93 -6.69
CA TYR A 66 -2.11 -14.82 -6.33
C TYR A 66 -2.11 -16.09 -7.20
N GLY A 67 -1.89 -15.94 -8.51
CA GLY A 67 -1.81 -17.07 -9.44
C GLY A 67 -0.69 -18.06 -9.10
N THR A 68 0.46 -17.58 -8.60
CA THR A 68 1.59 -18.44 -8.22
C THR A 68 1.40 -19.21 -6.91
N THR A 69 0.48 -18.76 -6.05
CA THR A 69 0.22 -19.39 -4.74
C THR A 69 -1.07 -20.21 -4.69
N ALA A 70 -1.92 -20.14 -5.73
CA ALA A 70 -3.16 -20.91 -5.85
C ALA A 70 -2.99 -22.26 -6.58
N ALA A 71 -1.78 -22.81 -6.64
CA ALA A 71 -1.49 -24.12 -7.23
C ALA A 71 -1.57 -25.24 -6.19
#